data_AF-A0A1S1SST0-F1
#
_entry.id   AF-A0A1S1SST0-F1
#
_cell.length_a   1.000
_cell.length_b   1.000
_cell.length_c   1.000
_cell.angle_alpha   90.00
_cell.angle_beta   90.00
_cell.angle_gamma   90.00
#
_symmetry.space_group_name_H-M   'P 1'
#
loop_
_entity.id
_entity.type
_entity.pdbx_description
1 polymer ?
#
loop_
_entity_poly.entity_id
_entity_poly.type
_entity_poly.pdbx_seq_one_letter_code
_entity_poly.pdbx_strand_id
1 'polypeptide(L)' 'MRQALRLNMKQFFPALLGGLVAGLGAWAAQSLGVPHWGAAIAGAIGGFFGATIAQKLTP' A
#
# COMPACT_ATOMS: atom_id res chain seq x y z
N MET A 1 -3.29 -24.03 -14.92
CA MET A 1 -4.31 -23.24 -14.18
C MET A 1 -3.92 -22.86 -12.75
N ARG A 2 -3.36 -23.75 -11.90
CA ARG A 2 -2.98 -23.40 -10.51
C ARG A 2 -1.82 -22.38 -10.35
N GLN A 3 -0.91 -22.29 -11.32
CA GLN A 3 0.21 -21.32 -11.26
C GLN A 3 -0.23 -19.86 -11.50
N ALA A 4 -1.19 -19.62 -12.39
CA ALA A 4 -1.73 -18.27 -12.64
C ALA A 4 -2.47 -17.70 -11.41
N LEU A 5 -3.14 -18.57 -10.64
CA LEU A 5 -3.79 -18.19 -9.38
C LEU A 5 -2.77 -17.82 -8.29
N ARG A 6 -1.66 -18.57 -8.18
CA ARG A 6 -0.57 -18.26 -7.24
C ARG A 6 0.15 -16.97 -7.60
N LEU A 7 0.38 -16.70 -8.89
CA LEU A 7 0.97 -15.44 -9.35
C LEU A 7 0.07 -14.24 -9.02
N ASN A 8 -1.24 -14.36 -9.27
CA ASN A 8 -2.21 -13.32 -8.91
C ASN A 8 -2.26 -13.06 -7.40
N MET A 9 -2.28 -14.10 -6.57
CA MET A 9 -2.26 -13.91 -5.11
C MET A 9 -0.97 -13.28 -4.61
N LYS A 10 0.18 -13.65 -5.18
CA LYS A 10 1.48 -13.04 -4.86
C LYS A 10 1.57 -11.57 -5.27
N GLN A 11 0.74 -11.12 -6.22
CA GLN A 11 0.72 -9.73 -6.69
C GLN A 11 -0.38 -8.91 -5.99
N PHE A 12 -1.50 -9.56 -5.66
CA PHE A 12 -2.61 -8.95 -4.93
C PHE A 12 -2.26 -8.66 -3.47
N PHE A 13 -1.56 -9.57 -2.80
CA PHE A 13 -1.17 -9.39 -1.40
C PHE A 13 -0.31 -8.14 -1.15
N PRO A 14 0.77 -7.89 -1.94
CA PRO A 14 1.54 -6.66 -1.81
C PRO A 14 0.79 -5.41 -2.28
N ALA A 15 -0.10 -5.52 -3.27
CA ALA A 15 -0.95 -4.40 -3.65
C ALA A 15 -1.96 -4.02 -2.55
N LEU A 16 -2.52 -5.02 -1.86
CA LEU A 16 -3.44 -4.84 -0.73
C LEU A 16 -2.72 -4.19 0.46
N LEU A 17 -1.53 -4.68 0.80
CA LEU A 17 -0.72 -4.10 1.88
C LEU A 17 -0.23 -2.68 1.55
N GLY A 18 0.18 -2.44 0.30
CA GLY A 18 0.46 -1.09 -0.19
C GLY A 18 -0.76 -0.18 -0.06
N GLY A 19 -1.91 -0.59 -0.60
CA GLY A 19 -3.15 0.18 -0.49
C GLY A 19 -3.59 0.46 0.95
N LEU A 20 -3.41 -0.50 1.86
CA LEU A 20 -3.75 -0.34 3.28
C LEU A 20 -2.84 0.69 3.96
N VAL A 21 -1.52 0.61 3.75
CA VAL A 21 -0.55 1.55 4.34
C VAL A 21 -0.71 2.94 3.70
N ALA A 22 -1.04 3.01 2.41
CA ALA A 22 -1.41 4.26 1.74
C ALA A 22 -2.65 4.91 2.36
N GLY A 23 -3.72 4.12 2.55
CA GLY A 23 -4.96 4.59 3.17
C GLY A 23 -4.75 5.07 4.59
N LEU A 24 -3.97 4.34 5.40
CA LEU A 24 -3.60 4.74 6.76
C LEU A 24 -2.77 6.02 6.79
N GLY A 25 -1.80 6.16 5.88
CA GLY A 25 -0.99 7.38 5.76
C GLY A 25 -1.82 8.60 5.37
N ALA A 26 -2.71 8.45 4.39
CA ALA A 26 -3.62 9.51 3.97
C ALA A 26 -4.64 9.86 5.07
N TRP A 27 -5.17 8.87 5.77
CA TRP A 27 -6.09 9.07 6.89
C TRP A 27 -5.42 9.80 8.06
N ALA A 28 -4.23 9.36 8.48
CA ALA A 28 -3.47 10.00 9.55
C ALA A 28 -3.13 11.46 9.20
N ALA A 29 -2.73 11.72 7.94
CA ALA A 29 -2.47 13.08 7.48
C ALA A 29 -3.73 13.95 7.48
N GLN A 30 -4.88 13.42 7.06
CA GLN A 30 -6.16 14.13 7.15
C GLN A 30 -6.59 14.39 8.60
N SER A 31 -6.40 13.44 9.51
CA SER A 31 -6.70 13.60 10.94
C SER A 31 -5.84 14.66 11.63
N LEU A 32 -4.61 14.89 11.13
CA LEU A 32 -3.71 15.93 11.61
C LEU A 32 -4.00 17.31 11.01
N GLY A 33 -5.03 17.45 10.18
CA GLY A 33 -5.37 18.70 9.50
C GLY A 33 -4.40 19.06 8.37
N VAL A 34 -3.62 18.10 7.88
CA VAL A 34 -2.68 18.32 6.78
C VAL A 34 -3.48 18.62 5.50
N PRO A 35 -3.06 19.61 4.68
CA PRO A 35 -3.70 19.90 3.41
C PRO A 35 -3.79 18.65 2.51
N HIS A 36 -4.77 18.63 1.60
CA HIS A 36 -5.07 17.47 0.74
C HIS A 36 -3.83 16.96 -0.04
N TRP A 37 -2.93 17.87 -0.44
CA TRP A 37 -1.67 17.51 -1.09
C TRP A 37 -0.71 16.73 -0.17
N GLY A 38 -0.68 17.05 1.12
CA GLY A 38 0.16 16.34 2.10
C GLY A 38 -0.41 14.98 2.47
N ALA A 39 -1.73 14.83 2.49
CA ALA A 39 -2.39 13.52 2.62
C ALA A 39 -2.13 12.62 1.40
N ALA A 40 -2.13 13.19 0.19
CA ALA A 40 -1.78 12.46 -1.02
C ALA A 40 -0.31 11.99 -1.01
N ILE A 41 0.62 12.83 -0.54
CA ILE A 41 2.04 12.45 -0.39
C ILE A 41 2.21 11.37 0.68
N ALA A 42 1.57 11.52 1.85
CA ALA A 42 1.63 10.52 2.91
C ALA A 42 1.05 9.17 2.45
N GLY A 43 -0.04 9.19 1.68
CA GLY A 43 -0.60 8.00 1.06
C GLY A 43 0.30 7.38 -0.01
N ALA A 44 0.92 8.19 -0.87
CA ALA A 44 1.84 7.70 -1.89
C ALA A 44 3.10 7.06 -1.27
N ILE A 45 3.67 7.70 -0.25
CA ILE A 45 4.81 7.18 0.51
C ILE A 45 4.40 5.88 1.23
N GLY A 46 3.30 5.90 1.98
CA GLY A 46 2.77 4.72 2.66
C GLY A 46 2.51 3.56 1.70
N GLY A 47 1.94 3.84 0.54
CA GLY A 47 1.67 2.85 -0.50
C GLY A 47 2.92 2.24 -1.11
N PHE A 48 3.90 3.09 -1.43
CA PHE A 48 5.18 2.64 -1.97
C PHE A 48 5.95 1.77 -0.97
N PHE A 49 6.06 2.20 0.29
CA PHE A 49 6.73 1.42 1.33
C PHE A 49 5.96 0.15 1.68
N GLY A 50 4.63 0.21 1.80
CA GLY A 50 3.79 -0.95 2.05
C GLY A 50 3.90 -2.00 0.95
N ALA A 51 3.87 -1.58 -0.32
CA ALA A 51 4.05 -2.48 -1.46
C ALA A 51 5.47 -3.06 -1.51
N THR A 52 6.50 -2.25 -1.27
CA THR A 52 7.90 -2.69 -1.30
C THR A 52 8.22 -3.68 -0.18
N ILE A 53 7.76 -3.42 1.05
CA ILE A 53 7.94 -4.33 2.18
C ILE A 53 7.16 -5.62 1.94
N ALA A 54 5.92 -5.52 1.46
CA ALA A 54 5.12 -6.69 1.16
C ALA A 54 5.69 -7.55 0.03
N GLN A 55 6.29 -6.95 -1.00
CA GLN A 55 7.02 -7.68 -2.05
C GLN A 55 8.24 -8.41 -1.49
N LYS A 56 8.94 -7.85 -0.49
CA LYS A 56 10.07 -8.52 0.18
C LYS A 56 9.62 -9.64 1.13
N LEU A 57 8.44 -9.53 1.72
CA LEU A 57 7.86 -10.52 2.63
C LEU A 57 7.13 -11.66 1.90
N THR A 58 6.81 -11.49 0.62
CA THR A 58 6.16 -12.51 -0.20
C THR A 58 7.25 -13.35 -0.90
N PRO A 59 7.53 -14.60 -0.49
CA PRO A 59 8.53 -15.46 -1.11
C PRO A 59 8.13 -15.92 -2.52
#